data_AF-A6L2X8-F1
#
_entry.id   AF-A6L2X8-F1
#
_cell.length_a   1.000
_cell.length_b   1.000
_cell.length_c   1.000
_cell.angle_alpha   90.00
_cell.angle_beta   90.00
_cell.angle_gamma   90.00
#
_symmetry.space_group_name_H-M   'P 1'
#
loop_
_entity.id
_entity.type
_entity.pdbx_description
1 polymer ?
#
loop_
_entity_poly.entity_id
_entity_poly.type
_entity_poly.pdbx_seq_one_letter_code
_entity_poly.pdbx_strand_id
1 'polypeptide(L)'
;MSKKFIRKTKESKPVVAICYDFDKTLSPDDMQAQGYIQSVGDEVESFWKESNGLAEENDMDQNLAYMFTMIQKAHGKVIFNKKALMDYGAKVQLFPGVETWFKRIRDYGMERGVIVEHYIISSGLKEMIEGTKVANEFEKIYASSFYYDKDGVAQWPAQVINYTSKTQFLFRIEKGTLDVNDSGVNDYFKPEDIRIPFRNMVYIGDSDTDIPCMKLINSYSGHSIGVYNPKTKDKRKVYKMMEDKRIKYYTPADYTEGSELDKLVKTIIDTTASNEKLMAVHYINKQEQVSHNGQIDNKEDKEKEKLIMDLENSNSFKQTHSIISELKKIKNWTLEEKKQLKIIAEKNKQISYIMKDGDVASFYSSLE
;
A
#
# COMPACT_ATOMS: atom_id res chain seq x y z
N MET A 1 -27.72 0.45 19.57
CA MET A 1 -26.33 0.31 20.04
C MET A 1 -25.41 0.74 18.91
N SER A 2 -24.42 1.60 19.15
CA SER A 2 -23.44 1.95 18.13
C SER A 2 -22.60 0.71 17.79
N LYS A 3 -22.48 0.38 16.51
CA LYS A 3 -21.63 -0.73 16.05
C LYS A 3 -20.19 -0.42 16.44
N LYS A 4 -19.56 -1.27 17.25
CA LYS A 4 -18.14 -1.14 17.60
C LYS A 4 -17.31 -1.75 16.47
N PHE A 5 -16.48 -0.94 15.82
CA PHE A 5 -15.56 -1.42 14.78
C PHE A 5 -14.35 -2.12 15.41
N ILE A 6 -13.92 -3.21 14.79
CA ILE A 6 -12.70 -3.94 15.18
C ILE A 6 -11.59 -3.49 14.22
N ARG A 7 -10.56 -2.83 14.77
CA ARG A 7 -9.39 -2.36 14.02
C ARG A 7 -8.19 -3.25 14.36
N LYS A 8 -7.42 -3.65 13.34
CA LYS A 8 -6.13 -4.32 13.54
C LYS A 8 -5.06 -3.25 13.79
N THR A 9 -4.24 -3.40 14.82
CA THR A 9 -3.16 -2.46 15.18
C THR A 9 -1.80 -3.02 14.78
N LYS A 10 -0.76 -2.20 14.77
CA LYS A 10 0.61 -2.69 14.54
C LYS A 10 0.99 -3.80 15.53
N GLU A 11 1.70 -4.82 15.03
CA GLU A 11 2.17 -5.96 15.80
C GLU A 11 3.69 -5.94 16.01
N SER A 12 4.20 -6.83 16.86
CA SER A 12 5.65 -6.96 17.10
C SER A 12 6.39 -7.57 15.92
N LYS A 13 5.71 -8.41 15.11
CA LYS A 13 6.23 -8.93 13.85
C LYS A 13 5.76 -8.05 12.70
N PRO A 14 6.60 -7.81 11.69
CA PRO A 14 6.16 -7.13 10.49
C PRO A 14 5.08 -7.94 9.76
N VAL A 15 4.17 -7.22 9.13
CA VAL A 15 3.06 -7.80 8.36
C VAL A 15 3.28 -7.49 6.89
N VAL A 16 3.17 -8.51 6.04
CA VAL A 16 3.07 -8.38 4.57
C VAL A 16 1.63 -8.59 4.17
N ALA A 17 1.03 -7.61 3.50
CA ALA A 17 -0.29 -7.78 2.89
C ALA A 17 -0.11 -8.14 1.41
N ILE A 18 -0.69 -9.26 0.99
CA ILE A 18 -0.80 -9.61 -0.42
C ILE A 18 -2.24 -9.36 -0.85
N CYS A 19 -2.43 -8.37 -1.70
CA CYS A 19 -3.70 -7.96 -2.27
C CYS A 19 -3.84 -8.54 -3.68
N TYR A 20 -4.99 -9.13 -3.96
CA TYR A 20 -5.27 -9.75 -5.25
C TYR A 20 -6.51 -9.10 -5.88
N ASP A 21 -6.47 -8.86 -7.19
CA ASP A 21 -7.72 -8.95 -7.94
C ASP A 21 -8.17 -10.43 -8.02
N PHE A 22 -9.39 -10.68 -8.47
CA PHE A 22 -9.94 -12.02 -8.55
C PHE A 22 -10.01 -12.53 -9.98
N ASP A 23 -10.84 -11.90 -10.82
CA ASP A 23 -11.02 -12.29 -12.22
C ASP A 23 -9.71 -12.15 -12.98
N LYS A 24 -9.39 -13.15 -13.83
CA LYS A 24 -8.15 -13.24 -14.62
C LYS A 24 -6.84 -13.21 -13.80
N THR A 25 -6.94 -13.20 -12.47
CA THR A 25 -5.83 -13.19 -11.52
C THR A 25 -5.79 -14.50 -10.73
N LEU A 26 -6.84 -14.80 -9.96
CA LEU A 26 -7.01 -16.07 -9.26
C LEU A 26 -7.87 -17.07 -10.04
N SER A 27 -8.83 -16.58 -10.83
CA SER A 27 -9.60 -17.36 -11.82
C SER A 27 -9.11 -17.04 -13.24
N PRO A 28 -9.23 -17.97 -14.21
CA PRO A 28 -8.83 -17.70 -15.59
C PRO A 28 -9.80 -16.80 -16.37
N ASP A 29 -11.05 -16.74 -15.93
CA ASP A 29 -12.17 -16.08 -16.62
C ASP A 29 -12.97 -15.21 -15.64
N ASP A 30 -13.79 -14.33 -16.21
CA ASP A 30 -14.71 -13.47 -15.45
C ASP A 30 -15.76 -14.34 -14.73
N MET A 31 -15.90 -14.17 -13.41
CA MET A 31 -16.74 -15.06 -12.58
C MET A 31 -18.20 -15.11 -13.04
N GLN A 32 -18.76 -14.01 -13.54
CA GLN A 32 -20.15 -13.93 -14.01
C GLN A 32 -20.37 -14.81 -15.25
N ALA A 33 -19.33 -15.00 -16.08
CA ALA A 33 -19.37 -15.86 -17.26
C ALA A 33 -19.29 -17.36 -16.91
N GLN A 34 -19.01 -17.72 -15.66
CA GLN A 34 -18.86 -19.09 -15.18
C GLN A 34 -20.17 -19.67 -14.60
N GLY A 35 -21.31 -19.40 -15.26
CA GLY A 35 -22.58 -20.07 -15.00
C GLY A 35 -23.77 -19.14 -14.80
N TYR A 36 -23.57 -17.93 -14.28
CA TYR A 36 -24.67 -16.99 -14.05
C TYR A 36 -25.30 -16.55 -15.38
N ILE A 37 -24.51 -16.04 -16.32
CA ILE A 37 -25.00 -15.50 -17.59
C ILE A 37 -25.79 -16.58 -18.37
N GLN A 38 -25.30 -17.82 -18.35
CA GLN A 38 -25.99 -18.94 -19.00
C GLN A 38 -27.29 -19.30 -18.29
N SER A 39 -27.36 -19.17 -16.96
CA SER A 39 -28.56 -19.47 -16.17
C SER A 39 -29.75 -18.54 -16.49
N VAL A 40 -29.46 -17.32 -16.95
CA VAL A 40 -30.49 -16.36 -17.38
C VAL A 40 -30.81 -16.48 -18.88
N GLY A 41 -30.25 -17.49 -19.55
CA GLY A 41 -30.46 -17.77 -20.97
C GLY A 41 -29.87 -16.71 -21.89
N ASP A 42 -28.74 -16.11 -21.49
CA ASP A 42 -28.03 -15.12 -22.28
C ASP A 42 -26.66 -15.66 -22.72
N GLU A 43 -26.11 -15.06 -23.77
CA GLU A 43 -24.76 -15.33 -24.25
C GLU A 43 -23.80 -14.30 -23.66
N VAL A 44 -22.57 -14.71 -23.33
CA VAL A 44 -21.59 -13.84 -22.64
C VAL A 44 -21.34 -12.54 -23.40
N GLU A 45 -21.14 -12.62 -24.72
CA GLU A 45 -20.90 -11.43 -25.55
C GLU A 45 -22.13 -10.49 -25.60
N SER A 46 -23.33 -11.07 -25.74
CA SER A 46 -24.60 -10.34 -25.75
C SER A 46 -24.82 -9.58 -24.43
N PHE A 47 -24.63 -10.28 -23.31
CA PHE A 47 -24.75 -9.72 -21.98
C PHE A 47 -23.83 -8.51 -21.77
N TRP A 48 -22.54 -8.64 -22.12
CA TRP A 48 -21.59 -7.55 -21.96
C TRP A 48 -21.83 -6.40 -22.93
N LYS A 49 -22.27 -6.68 -24.16
CA LYS A 49 -22.65 -5.62 -25.11
C LYS A 49 -23.81 -4.78 -24.58
N GLU A 50 -24.85 -5.42 -24.05
CA GLU A 50 -25.99 -4.73 -23.46
C GLU A 50 -25.58 -3.92 -22.21
N SER A 51 -24.85 -4.54 -21.29
CA SER A 51 -24.35 -3.87 -20.09
C SER A 51 -23.47 -2.66 -20.41
N ASN A 52 -22.55 -2.80 -21.36
CA ASN A 52 -21.65 -1.70 -21.73
C ASN A 52 -22.38 -0.60 -22.49
N GLY A 53 -23.36 -0.96 -23.34
CA GLY A 53 -24.23 0.02 -24.01
C GLY A 53 -25.06 0.82 -23.01
N LEU A 54 -25.65 0.15 -22.01
CA LEU A 54 -26.36 0.82 -20.92
C LEU A 54 -25.47 1.83 -20.18
N ALA A 55 -24.21 1.45 -19.93
CA ALA A 55 -23.26 2.34 -19.28
C ALA A 55 -22.96 3.59 -20.12
N GLU A 56 -22.69 3.42 -21.41
CA GLU A 56 -22.38 4.51 -22.34
C GLU A 56 -23.57 5.44 -22.58
N GLU A 57 -24.78 4.88 -22.77
CA GLU A 57 -25.98 5.66 -23.07
C GLU A 57 -26.50 6.49 -21.88
N ASN A 58 -26.12 6.12 -20.64
CA ASN A 58 -26.69 6.70 -19.42
C ASN A 58 -25.65 7.23 -18.43
N ASP A 59 -24.39 7.41 -18.86
CA ASP A 59 -23.28 7.85 -18.01
C ASP A 59 -23.10 7.00 -16.72
N MET A 60 -23.37 5.69 -16.81
CA MET A 60 -23.25 4.81 -15.66
C MET A 60 -21.81 4.31 -15.47
N ASP A 61 -21.41 4.09 -14.21
CA ASP A 61 -20.26 3.23 -13.93
C ASP A 61 -20.52 1.83 -14.54
N GLN A 62 -19.54 1.28 -15.25
CA GLN A 62 -19.68 -0.03 -15.90
C GLN A 62 -20.02 -1.15 -14.91
N ASN A 63 -19.57 -1.05 -13.65
CA ASN A 63 -19.92 -2.01 -12.63
C ASN A 63 -21.37 -1.87 -12.17
N LEU A 64 -21.86 -0.64 -12.03
CA LEU A 64 -23.28 -0.39 -11.77
C LEU A 64 -24.14 -0.94 -12.92
N ALA A 65 -23.73 -0.71 -14.16
CA ALA A 65 -24.44 -1.19 -15.34
C ALA A 65 -24.54 -2.71 -15.36
N TYR A 66 -23.42 -3.45 -15.20
CA TYR A 66 -23.51 -4.92 -15.22
C TYR A 66 -24.35 -5.45 -14.07
N MET A 67 -24.21 -4.89 -12.87
CA MET A 67 -24.97 -5.34 -11.70
C MET A 67 -26.47 -5.10 -11.89
N PHE A 68 -26.84 -3.98 -12.52
CA PHE A 68 -28.21 -3.71 -12.91
C PHE A 68 -28.71 -4.68 -13.99
N THR A 69 -27.92 -4.92 -15.05
CA THR A 69 -28.25 -5.89 -16.10
C THR A 69 -28.44 -7.29 -15.52
N MET A 70 -27.65 -7.70 -14.53
CA MET A 70 -27.87 -8.97 -13.82
C MET A 70 -29.27 -9.03 -13.21
N ILE A 71 -29.66 -8.04 -12.40
CA ILE A 71 -31.00 -8.01 -11.78
C ILE A 71 -32.11 -8.07 -12.85
N GLN A 72 -32.00 -7.28 -13.91
CA GLN A 72 -32.99 -7.25 -15.01
C GLN A 72 -33.12 -8.61 -15.70
N LYS A 73 -31.99 -9.24 -16.06
CA LYS A 73 -31.97 -10.52 -16.77
C LYS A 73 -32.44 -11.68 -15.91
N ALA A 74 -32.25 -11.61 -14.59
CA ALA A 74 -32.74 -12.63 -13.68
C ALA A 74 -34.26 -12.58 -13.48
N HIS A 75 -34.87 -11.40 -13.61
CA HIS A 75 -36.28 -11.20 -13.34
C HIS A 75 -37.17 -12.13 -14.19
N GLY A 76 -38.03 -12.90 -13.52
CA GLY A 76 -38.91 -13.89 -14.14
C GLY A 76 -38.22 -15.17 -14.64
N LYS A 77 -36.89 -15.32 -14.48
CA LYS A 77 -36.14 -16.49 -14.94
C LYS A 77 -35.48 -17.28 -13.81
N VAL A 78 -34.79 -16.59 -12.90
CA VAL A 78 -34.05 -17.22 -11.80
C VAL A 78 -34.20 -16.41 -10.51
N ILE A 79 -34.18 -17.10 -9.37
CA ILE A 79 -34.15 -16.43 -8.07
C ILE A 79 -32.74 -15.88 -7.85
N PHE A 80 -32.60 -14.56 -7.98
CA PHE A 80 -31.32 -13.87 -7.79
C PHE A 80 -31.14 -13.48 -6.31
N ASN A 81 -30.54 -14.38 -5.54
CA ASN A 81 -30.27 -14.19 -4.11
C ASN A 81 -28.81 -14.52 -3.76
N LYS A 82 -28.42 -14.20 -2.52
CA LYS A 82 -27.05 -14.46 -2.02
C LYS A 82 -26.64 -15.93 -2.18
N LYS A 83 -27.56 -16.87 -1.88
CA LYS A 83 -27.27 -18.30 -1.97
C LYS A 83 -26.96 -18.72 -3.41
N ALA A 84 -27.75 -18.29 -4.37
CA ALA A 84 -27.52 -18.58 -5.79
C ALA A 84 -26.16 -18.05 -6.27
N LEU A 85 -25.80 -16.83 -5.88
CA LEU A 85 -24.48 -16.27 -6.17
C LEU A 85 -23.34 -17.09 -5.56
N MET A 86 -23.48 -17.53 -4.31
CA MET A 86 -22.50 -18.44 -3.69
C MET A 86 -22.42 -19.79 -4.40
N ASP A 87 -23.56 -20.35 -4.83
CA ASP A 87 -23.61 -21.63 -5.57
C ASP A 87 -22.96 -21.53 -6.96
N TYR A 88 -23.03 -20.36 -7.61
CA TYR A 88 -22.25 -20.09 -8.83
C TYR A 88 -20.76 -19.93 -8.49
N GLY A 89 -20.44 -19.20 -7.41
CA GLY A 89 -19.09 -19.04 -6.88
C GLY A 89 -18.37 -20.37 -6.60
N ALA A 90 -19.09 -21.35 -6.06
CA ALA A 90 -18.55 -22.68 -5.76
C ALA A 90 -18.09 -23.47 -6.99
N LYS A 91 -18.55 -23.07 -8.20
CA LYS A 91 -18.20 -23.70 -9.48
C LYS A 91 -17.06 -22.98 -10.21
N VAL A 92 -16.65 -21.80 -9.71
CA VAL A 92 -15.59 -21.00 -10.33
C VAL A 92 -14.29 -21.80 -10.38
N GLN A 93 -13.70 -21.85 -11.57
CA GLN A 93 -12.38 -22.45 -11.75
C GLN A 93 -11.30 -21.48 -11.29
N LEU A 94 -10.28 -22.02 -10.64
CA LEU A 94 -9.11 -21.28 -10.19
C LEU A 94 -7.89 -21.69 -10.99
N PHE A 95 -6.90 -20.80 -11.08
CA PHE A 95 -5.61 -21.15 -11.66
C PHE A 95 -4.92 -22.28 -10.88
N PRO A 96 -4.01 -23.03 -11.52
CA PRO A 96 -3.28 -24.11 -10.87
C PRO A 96 -2.56 -23.64 -9.60
N GLY A 97 -2.68 -24.43 -8.52
CA GLY A 97 -1.98 -24.20 -7.25
C GLY A 97 -2.66 -23.23 -6.27
N VAL A 98 -3.67 -22.45 -6.72
CA VAL A 98 -4.35 -21.42 -5.89
C VAL A 98 -4.90 -22.01 -4.58
N GLU A 99 -5.53 -23.19 -4.61
CA GLU A 99 -6.11 -23.82 -3.41
C GLU A 99 -5.08 -24.06 -2.28
N THR A 100 -3.80 -24.25 -2.63
CA THR A 100 -2.72 -24.52 -1.66
C THR A 100 -1.82 -23.31 -1.37
N TRP A 101 -1.96 -22.25 -2.17
CA TRP A 101 -1.09 -21.09 -2.19
C TRP A 101 -1.06 -20.36 -0.85
N PHE A 102 -2.23 -19.99 -0.35
CA PHE A 102 -2.37 -19.07 0.78
C PHE A 102 -1.71 -19.63 2.04
N LYS A 103 -2.01 -20.89 2.40
CA LYS A 103 -1.38 -21.56 3.54
C LYS A 103 0.14 -21.65 3.36
N ARG A 104 0.63 -22.06 2.19
CA ARG A 104 2.06 -22.22 1.92
C ARG A 104 2.83 -20.90 2.09
N ILE A 105 2.27 -19.79 1.60
CA ILE A 105 2.91 -18.48 1.72
C ILE A 105 2.86 -17.96 3.17
N ARG A 106 1.77 -18.19 3.91
CA ARG A 106 1.71 -17.87 5.35
C ARG A 106 2.74 -18.65 6.14
N ASP A 107 2.85 -19.96 5.91
CA ASP A 107 3.84 -20.82 6.58
C ASP A 107 5.26 -20.33 6.29
N TYR A 108 5.58 -20.02 5.03
CA TYR A 108 6.87 -19.48 4.63
C TYR A 108 7.20 -18.16 5.34
N GLY A 109 6.23 -17.24 5.42
CA GLY A 109 6.41 -15.97 6.15
C GLY A 109 6.65 -16.18 7.64
N MET A 110 5.90 -17.09 8.26
CA MET A 110 6.02 -17.39 9.68
C MET A 110 7.42 -17.90 10.05
N GLU A 111 8.02 -18.75 9.22
CA GLU A 111 9.41 -19.22 9.37
C GLU A 111 10.43 -18.07 9.36
N ARG A 112 10.11 -16.95 8.70
CA ARG A 112 10.95 -15.74 8.61
C ARG A 112 10.56 -14.64 9.61
N GLY A 113 9.63 -14.94 10.51
CA GLY A 113 9.14 -13.97 11.48
C GLY A 113 8.28 -12.87 10.88
N VAL A 114 7.67 -13.11 9.71
CA VAL A 114 6.76 -12.19 9.01
C VAL A 114 5.35 -12.76 9.04
N ILE A 115 4.36 -11.94 9.40
CA ILE A 115 2.96 -12.32 9.27
C ILE A 115 2.52 -12.04 7.84
N VAL A 116 1.93 -13.02 7.15
CA VAL A 116 1.38 -12.80 5.81
C VAL A 116 -0.14 -12.80 5.89
N GLU A 117 -0.74 -11.75 5.34
CA GLU A 117 -2.18 -11.56 5.25
C GLU A 117 -2.60 -11.49 3.78
N HIS A 118 -3.72 -12.14 3.45
CA HIS A 118 -4.24 -12.20 2.08
C HIS A 118 -5.55 -11.42 1.99
N TYR A 119 -5.67 -10.60 0.95
CA TYR A 119 -6.81 -9.69 0.75
C TYR A 119 -7.32 -9.74 -0.68
N ILE A 120 -8.63 -9.75 -0.87
CA ILE A 120 -9.24 -9.51 -2.19
C ILE A 120 -9.64 -8.05 -2.33
N ILE A 121 -9.28 -7.44 -3.46
CA ILE A 121 -9.78 -6.14 -3.92
C ILE A 121 -10.24 -6.31 -5.37
N SER A 122 -11.52 -6.60 -5.56
CA SER A 122 -12.07 -6.94 -6.87
C SER A 122 -13.30 -6.12 -7.23
N SER A 123 -13.49 -5.90 -8.54
CA SER A 123 -14.72 -5.31 -9.07
C SER A 123 -15.85 -6.34 -9.21
N GLY A 124 -15.51 -7.63 -9.14
CA GLY A 124 -16.46 -8.75 -9.17
C GLY A 124 -17.37 -8.83 -7.95
N LEU A 125 -18.17 -9.90 -7.88
CA LEU A 125 -19.20 -10.07 -6.85
C LEU A 125 -18.67 -10.79 -5.61
N LYS A 126 -18.82 -10.13 -4.47
CA LYS A 126 -18.40 -10.63 -3.16
C LYS A 126 -19.00 -11.98 -2.84
N GLU A 127 -20.29 -12.16 -3.08
CA GLU A 127 -21.01 -13.39 -2.77
C GLU A 127 -20.53 -14.57 -3.62
N MET A 128 -20.12 -14.32 -4.86
CA MET A 128 -19.50 -15.36 -5.69
C MET A 128 -18.12 -15.71 -5.15
N ILE A 129 -17.29 -14.73 -4.78
CA ILE A 129 -15.96 -14.99 -4.18
C ILE A 129 -16.11 -15.74 -2.84
N GLU A 130 -17.07 -15.37 -2.00
CA GLU A 130 -17.41 -16.04 -0.74
C GLU A 130 -17.87 -17.49 -0.95
N GLY A 131 -18.42 -17.83 -2.12
CA GLY A 131 -18.80 -19.19 -2.49
C GLY A 131 -17.62 -20.08 -2.91
N THR A 132 -16.45 -19.50 -3.20
CA THR A 132 -15.29 -20.27 -3.68
C THR A 132 -14.65 -21.08 -2.55
N LYS A 133 -13.91 -22.14 -2.92
CA LYS A 133 -13.17 -22.97 -1.95
C LYS A 133 -12.11 -22.22 -1.15
N VAL A 134 -11.64 -21.09 -1.66
CA VAL A 134 -10.55 -20.29 -1.06
C VAL A 134 -11.06 -19.07 -0.30
N ALA A 135 -12.37 -18.88 -0.18
CA ALA A 135 -12.96 -17.73 0.51
C ALA A 135 -12.44 -17.53 1.94
N ASN A 136 -12.22 -18.64 2.66
CA ASN A 136 -11.75 -18.63 4.05
C ASN A 136 -10.25 -18.33 4.21
N GLU A 137 -9.53 -18.12 3.11
CA GLU A 137 -8.09 -17.84 3.12
C GLU A 137 -7.77 -16.34 3.26
N PHE A 138 -8.79 -15.49 3.14
CA PHE A 138 -8.64 -14.04 3.10
C PHE A 138 -9.03 -13.37 4.43
N GLU A 139 -8.22 -12.41 4.85
CA GLU A 139 -8.50 -11.58 6.01
C GLU A 139 -9.66 -10.61 5.74
N LYS A 140 -9.80 -10.19 4.48
CA LYS A 140 -10.95 -9.43 4.02
C LYS A 140 -11.14 -9.58 2.51
N ILE A 141 -12.41 -9.72 2.13
CA ILE A 141 -12.87 -9.63 0.73
C ILE A 141 -13.55 -8.28 0.53
N TYR A 142 -12.90 -7.40 -0.24
CA TYR A 142 -13.50 -6.19 -0.79
C TYR A 142 -13.91 -6.47 -2.23
N ALA A 143 -15.23 -6.60 -2.43
CA ALA A 143 -15.84 -6.86 -3.72
C ALA A 143 -17.21 -6.17 -3.79
N SER A 144 -17.73 -5.99 -5.00
CA SER A 144 -19.08 -5.45 -5.23
C SER A 144 -20.12 -6.40 -4.65
N SER A 145 -21.23 -5.89 -4.11
CA SER A 145 -22.25 -6.72 -3.45
C SER A 145 -23.63 -6.12 -3.59
N PHE A 146 -24.67 -6.94 -3.40
CA PHE A 146 -26.05 -6.49 -3.47
C PHE A 146 -26.65 -6.23 -2.08
N TYR A 147 -27.63 -5.33 -2.04
CA TYR A 147 -28.63 -5.21 -1.00
C TYR A 147 -29.76 -6.19 -1.33
N TYR A 148 -30.21 -6.91 -0.30
CA TYR A 148 -31.24 -7.93 -0.42
C TYR A 148 -32.47 -7.51 0.40
N ASP A 149 -33.65 -7.80 -0.12
CA ASP A 149 -34.91 -7.59 0.62
C ASP A 149 -35.12 -8.64 1.73
N LYS A 150 -36.29 -8.57 2.39
CA LYS A 150 -36.70 -9.48 3.46
C LYS A 150 -36.80 -10.96 3.03
N ASP A 151 -37.02 -11.19 1.74
CA ASP A 151 -37.15 -12.53 1.15
C ASP A 151 -35.80 -13.01 0.57
N GLY A 152 -34.75 -12.20 0.73
CA GLY A 152 -33.38 -12.50 0.33
C GLY A 152 -33.10 -12.25 -1.16
N VAL A 153 -34.01 -11.58 -1.89
CA VAL A 153 -33.83 -11.28 -3.32
C VAL A 153 -33.02 -10.00 -3.48
N ALA A 154 -32.04 -10.01 -4.39
CA ALA A 154 -31.19 -8.85 -4.66
C ALA A 154 -32.01 -7.73 -5.31
N GLN A 155 -31.90 -6.53 -4.76
CA GLN A 155 -32.67 -5.36 -5.20
C GLN A 155 -31.80 -4.25 -5.79
N TRP A 156 -30.59 -4.04 -5.25
CA TRP A 156 -29.75 -2.90 -5.60
C TRP A 156 -28.27 -3.16 -5.28
N PRO A 157 -27.30 -2.58 -6.01
CA PRO A 157 -25.89 -2.61 -5.62
C PRO A 157 -25.65 -1.93 -4.26
N ALA A 158 -25.26 -2.70 -3.23
CA ALA A 158 -24.94 -2.18 -1.90
C ALA A 158 -23.52 -1.61 -1.80
N GLN A 159 -22.57 -2.24 -2.49
CA GLN A 159 -21.20 -1.77 -2.65
C GLN A 159 -20.81 -1.99 -4.10
N VAL A 160 -20.15 -0.99 -4.68
CA VAL A 160 -19.61 -1.07 -6.04
C VAL A 160 -18.16 -0.69 -5.98
N ILE A 161 -17.32 -1.59 -6.49
CA ILE A 161 -15.88 -1.39 -6.54
C ILE A 161 -15.48 -1.23 -7.99
N ASN A 162 -15.04 -0.03 -8.34
CA ASN A 162 -14.40 0.32 -9.61
C ASN A 162 -12.90 0.57 -9.43
N TYR A 163 -12.19 0.77 -10.54
CA TYR A 163 -10.74 0.99 -10.59
C TYR A 163 -10.25 2.12 -9.65
N THR A 164 -11.03 3.18 -9.47
CA THR A 164 -10.67 4.28 -8.55
C THR A 164 -10.87 3.86 -7.10
N SER A 165 -12.04 3.30 -6.79
CA SER A 165 -12.39 2.89 -5.44
C SER A 165 -11.55 1.72 -4.91
N LYS A 166 -10.94 0.89 -5.77
CA LYS A 166 -10.00 -0.15 -5.33
C LYS A 166 -8.90 0.44 -4.42
N THR A 167 -8.43 1.65 -4.71
CA THR A 167 -7.35 2.32 -3.96
C THR A 167 -7.70 2.60 -2.50
N GLN A 168 -8.96 2.92 -2.16
CA GLN A 168 -9.34 3.18 -0.76
C GLN A 168 -9.14 1.96 0.14
N PHE A 169 -9.28 0.75 -0.42
CA PHE A 169 -9.11 -0.48 0.36
C PHE A 169 -7.66 -0.74 0.71
N LEU A 170 -6.71 -0.26 -0.09
CA LEU A 170 -5.29 -0.32 0.27
C LEU A 170 -4.99 0.55 1.49
N PHE A 171 -5.55 1.77 1.58
CA PHE A 171 -5.42 2.61 2.77
C PHE A 171 -6.09 2.00 4.01
N ARG A 172 -7.22 1.30 3.82
CA ARG A 172 -7.87 0.55 4.92
C ARG A 172 -7.00 -0.59 5.43
N ILE A 173 -6.36 -1.34 4.53
CA ILE A 173 -5.43 -2.42 4.88
C ILE A 173 -4.20 -1.84 5.58
N GLU A 174 -3.65 -0.74 5.06
CA GLU A 174 -2.49 -0.04 5.64
C GLU A 174 -2.71 0.30 7.12
N LYS A 175 -3.88 0.89 7.41
CA LYS A 175 -4.26 1.35 8.75
C LYS A 175 -4.91 0.27 9.62
N GLY A 176 -5.23 -0.90 9.06
CA GLY A 176 -5.97 -1.97 9.75
C GLY A 176 -7.45 -1.66 10.03
N THR A 177 -8.05 -0.69 9.32
CA THR A 177 -9.47 -0.28 9.44
C THR A 177 -10.33 -0.99 8.40
N LEU A 178 -10.51 -2.30 8.57
CA LEU A 178 -11.00 -3.18 7.49
C LEU A 178 -12.52 -3.11 7.20
N ASP A 179 -13.33 -2.52 8.08
CA ASP A 179 -14.75 -2.35 7.82
C ASP A 179 -14.97 -1.16 6.87
N VAL A 180 -15.74 -1.37 5.80
CA VAL A 180 -15.99 -0.34 4.77
C VAL A 180 -16.73 0.88 5.30
N ASN A 181 -17.49 0.71 6.39
CA ASN A 181 -18.24 1.78 7.05
C ASN A 181 -17.48 2.40 8.23
N ASP A 182 -16.25 1.96 8.53
CA ASP A 182 -15.41 2.60 9.54
C ASP A 182 -14.77 3.86 8.94
N SER A 183 -15.13 5.03 9.47
CA SER A 183 -14.55 6.33 9.09
C SER A 183 -13.10 6.50 9.57
N GLY A 184 -12.60 5.59 10.42
CA GLY A 184 -11.25 5.61 10.95
C GLY A 184 -10.15 5.50 9.91
N VAL A 185 -10.46 5.09 8.68
CA VAL A 185 -9.52 5.18 7.55
C VAL A 185 -9.06 6.63 7.32
N ASN A 186 -9.85 7.63 7.73
CA ASN A 186 -9.49 9.04 7.62
C ASN A 186 -8.64 9.55 8.79
N ASP A 187 -8.52 8.78 9.87
CA ASP A 187 -7.72 9.17 11.04
C ASP A 187 -6.24 9.29 10.64
N TYR A 188 -5.52 10.23 11.25
CA TYR A 188 -4.09 10.35 11.08
C TYR A 188 -3.36 9.28 11.89
N PHE A 189 -2.41 8.60 11.26
CA PHE A 189 -1.52 7.64 11.90
C PHE A 189 -0.08 8.09 11.67
N LYS A 190 0.73 8.09 12.73
CA LYS A 190 2.16 8.31 12.56
C LYS A 190 2.74 7.14 11.75
N PRO A 191 3.80 7.35 10.94
CA PRO A 191 4.43 6.28 10.17
C PRO A 191 4.83 5.06 11.02
N GLU A 192 5.23 5.30 12.27
CA GLU A 192 5.58 4.28 13.25
C GLU A 192 4.38 3.49 13.82
N ASP A 193 3.15 4.00 13.72
CA ASP A 193 1.92 3.37 14.24
C ASP A 193 1.12 2.66 13.13
N ILE A 194 1.48 2.87 11.87
CA ILE A 194 0.87 2.18 10.72
C ILE A 194 1.06 0.67 10.85
N ARG A 195 -0.03 -0.10 10.70
CA ARG A 195 -0.01 -1.56 10.80
C ARG A 195 0.80 -2.18 9.65
N ILE A 196 0.42 -1.84 8.40
CA ILE A 196 1.00 -2.44 7.20
C ILE A 196 1.45 -1.31 6.27
N PRO A 197 2.68 -0.80 6.40
CA PRO A 197 3.17 0.23 5.51
C PRO A 197 3.11 -0.24 4.04
N PHE A 198 2.79 0.64 3.11
CA PHE A 198 2.68 0.31 1.67
C PHE A 198 3.90 -0.43 1.09
N ARG A 199 5.10 -0.14 1.59
CA ARG A 199 6.34 -0.85 1.20
C ARG A 199 6.30 -2.36 1.48
N ASN A 200 5.45 -2.80 2.41
CA ASN A 200 5.24 -4.20 2.77
C ASN A 200 4.01 -4.81 2.07
N MET A 201 3.43 -4.10 1.09
CA MET A 201 2.31 -4.60 0.31
C MET A 201 2.78 -5.18 -1.02
N VAL A 202 2.17 -6.29 -1.37
CA VAL A 202 2.24 -6.90 -2.70
C VAL A 202 0.87 -6.80 -3.35
N TYR A 203 0.78 -6.27 -4.57
CA TYR A 203 -0.46 -6.24 -5.34
C TYR A 203 -0.32 -7.11 -6.57
N ILE A 204 -1.21 -8.07 -6.75
CA ILE A 204 -1.24 -9.02 -7.87
C ILE A 204 -2.53 -8.81 -8.66
N GLY A 205 -2.40 -8.51 -9.95
CA GLY A 205 -3.55 -8.32 -10.85
C GLY A 205 -3.16 -8.47 -12.31
N ASP A 206 -4.12 -8.68 -13.21
CA ASP A 206 -3.88 -8.79 -14.65
C ASP A 206 -4.36 -7.55 -15.45
N SER A 207 -5.19 -6.72 -14.82
CA SER A 207 -6.07 -5.82 -15.54
C SER A 207 -5.59 -4.36 -15.56
N ASP A 208 -6.03 -3.61 -16.58
CA ASP A 208 -5.83 -2.16 -16.62
C ASP A 208 -6.58 -1.45 -15.47
N THR A 209 -7.61 -2.08 -14.90
CA THR A 209 -8.38 -1.52 -13.77
C THR A 209 -7.59 -1.52 -12.46
N ASP A 210 -6.53 -2.33 -12.37
CA ASP A 210 -5.65 -2.40 -11.20
C ASP A 210 -4.50 -1.39 -11.25
N ILE A 211 -4.30 -0.72 -12.38
CA ILE A 211 -3.20 0.23 -12.58
C ILE A 211 -3.15 1.31 -11.50
N PRO A 212 -4.26 1.94 -11.06
CA PRO A 212 -4.22 2.91 -9.96
C PRO A 212 -3.65 2.32 -8.67
N CYS A 213 -4.04 1.09 -8.32
CA CYS A 213 -3.52 0.38 -7.15
C CYS A 213 -2.04 0.03 -7.31
N MET A 214 -1.66 -0.57 -8.45
CA MET A 214 -0.28 -0.95 -8.73
C MET A 214 0.67 0.27 -8.72
N LYS A 215 0.24 1.39 -9.32
CA LYS A 215 0.99 2.65 -9.31
C LYS A 215 1.13 3.19 -7.89
N LEU A 216 0.06 3.20 -7.11
CA LEU A 216 0.08 3.64 -5.71
C LEU A 216 1.09 2.82 -4.90
N ILE A 217 1.00 1.49 -4.97
CA ILE A 217 1.94 0.58 -4.30
C ILE A 217 3.40 0.88 -4.70
N ASN A 218 3.67 1.05 -6.01
CA ASN A 218 5.02 1.34 -6.49
C ASN A 218 5.56 2.69 -5.99
N SER A 219 4.72 3.73 -5.95
CA SER A 219 5.10 5.05 -5.45
C SER A 219 5.57 5.02 -3.99
N TYR A 220 5.10 4.04 -3.20
CA TYR A 220 5.51 3.83 -1.81
C TYR A 220 6.45 2.62 -1.64
N SER A 221 7.18 2.25 -2.69
CA SER A 221 8.19 1.19 -2.69
C SER A 221 7.67 -0.23 -2.41
N GLY A 222 6.37 -0.46 -2.50
CA GLY A 222 5.81 -1.81 -2.46
C GLY A 222 6.02 -2.57 -3.78
N HIS A 223 5.31 -3.69 -3.94
CA HIS A 223 5.56 -4.63 -5.03
C HIS A 223 4.28 -4.87 -5.85
N SER A 224 4.21 -4.31 -7.06
CA SER A 224 3.18 -4.65 -8.04
C SER A 224 3.65 -5.78 -8.96
N ILE A 225 2.80 -6.78 -9.13
CA ILE A 225 3.03 -7.95 -9.97
C ILE A 225 1.87 -8.06 -10.97
N GLY A 226 2.17 -7.85 -12.24
CA GLY A 226 1.23 -8.15 -13.33
C GLY A 226 1.20 -9.65 -13.61
N VAL A 227 0.04 -10.28 -13.64
CA VAL A 227 -0.08 -11.70 -14.04
C VAL A 227 -0.69 -11.86 -15.42
N TYR A 228 -0.35 -12.96 -16.09
CA TYR A 228 -0.94 -13.32 -17.38
C TYR A 228 -1.31 -14.81 -17.41
N ASN A 229 -2.30 -15.18 -18.23
CA ASN A 229 -2.77 -16.56 -18.31
C ASN A 229 -1.66 -17.48 -18.88
N PRO A 230 -1.20 -18.51 -18.13
CA PRO A 230 -0.11 -19.38 -18.57
C PRO A 230 -0.46 -20.24 -19.78
N LYS A 231 -1.75 -20.49 -20.06
CA LYS A 231 -2.19 -21.28 -21.21
C LYS A 231 -2.10 -20.47 -22.51
N THR A 232 -2.64 -19.26 -22.52
CA THR A 232 -2.62 -18.40 -23.73
C THR A 232 -1.27 -17.73 -23.93
N LYS A 233 -0.49 -17.55 -22.84
CA LYS A 233 0.81 -16.84 -22.84
C LYS A 233 0.74 -15.44 -23.42
N ASP A 234 -0.44 -14.80 -23.39
CA ASP A 234 -0.60 -13.43 -23.87
C ASP A 234 0.04 -12.45 -22.89
N LYS A 235 1.23 -11.97 -23.25
CA LYS A 235 2.01 -11.02 -22.45
C LYS A 235 1.79 -9.55 -22.84
N ARG A 236 0.95 -9.25 -23.84
CA ARG A 236 0.83 -7.88 -24.40
C ARG A 236 0.48 -6.85 -23.32
N LYS A 237 -0.48 -7.18 -22.43
CA LYS A 237 -0.89 -6.30 -21.32
C LYS A 237 0.25 -6.04 -20.34
N VAL A 238 0.88 -7.09 -19.82
CA VAL A 238 1.97 -6.95 -18.85
C VAL A 238 3.19 -6.25 -19.43
N TYR A 239 3.50 -6.44 -20.72
CA TYR A 239 4.55 -5.71 -21.41
C TYR A 239 4.26 -4.21 -21.48
N LYS A 240 3.05 -3.84 -21.89
CA LYS A 240 2.61 -2.44 -21.92
C LYS A 240 2.64 -1.80 -20.52
N MET A 241 2.15 -2.52 -19.50
CA MET A 241 2.16 -2.03 -18.12
C MET A 241 3.59 -1.83 -17.59
N MET A 242 4.53 -2.72 -17.95
CA MET A 242 5.94 -2.59 -17.58
C MET A 242 6.59 -1.40 -18.29
N GLU A 243 6.35 -1.23 -19.60
CA GLU A 243 6.85 -0.11 -20.40
C GLU A 243 6.37 1.24 -19.83
N ASP A 244 5.10 1.32 -19.45
CA ASP A 244 4.48 2.49 -18.83
C ASP A 244 4.89 2.68 -17.34
N LYS A 245 5.79 1.83 -16.80
CA LYS A 245 6.26 1.85 -15.41
C LYS A 245 5.11 1.71 -14.38
N ARG A 246 4.05 1.00 -14.75
CA ARG A 246 2.86 0.77 -13.91
C ARG A 246 3.02 -0.45 -13.01
N ILE A 247 3.78 -1.44 -13.45
CA ILE A 247 4.14 -2.63 -12.67
C ILE A 247 5.64 -2.74 -12.47
N LYS A 248 6.07 -3.45 -11.41
CA LYS A 248 7.49 -3.72 -11.12
C LYS A 248 7.93 -5.09 -11.61
N TYR A 249 7.02 -6.06 -11.58
CA TYR A 249 7.27 -7.44 -11.99
C TYR A 249 6.09 -7.97 -12.79
N TYR A 250 6.31 -9.04 -13.55
CA TYR A 250 5.22 -9.84 -14.09
C TYR A 250 5.59 -11.33 -14.10
N THR A 251 4.60 -12.19 -13.95
CA THR A 251 4.76 -13.66 -13.94
C THR A 251 3.55 -14.32 -14.59
N PRO A 252 3.63 -15.60 -15.02
CA PRO A 252 2.41 -16.36 -15.29
C PRO A 252 1.54 -16.46 -14.03
N ALA A 253 0.21 -16.53 -14.21
CA ALA A 253 -0.76 -16.85 -13.16
C ALA A 253 -0.69 -18.36 -12.83
N ASP A 254 0.45 -18.78 -12.26
CA ASP A 254 0.73 -20.13 -11.82
C ASP A 254 1.13 -20.09 -10.34
N TYR A 255 0.25 -20.59 -9.49
CA TYR A 255 0.37 -20.53 -8.04
C TYR A 255 0.90 -21.86 -7.46
N THR A 256 1.44 -22.75 -8.31
CA THR A 256 2.08 -23.99 -7.86
C THR A 256 3.40 -23.72 -7.15
N GLU A 257 3.81 -24.63 -6.27
CA GLU A 257 5.06 -24.50 -5.55
C GLU A 257 6.27 -24.51 -6.50
N GLY A 258 7.20 -23.57 -6.30
CA GLY A 258 8.39 -23.44 -7.15
C GLY A 258 8.16 -22.75 -8.50
N SER A 259 6.93 -22.29 -8.78
CA SER A 259 6.64 -21.43 -9.92
C SER A 259 7.36 -20.08 -9.83
N GLU A 260 7.35 -19.31 -10.92
CA GLU A 260 7.93 -17.96 -10.95
C GLU A 260 7.27 -17.04 -9.91
N LEU A 261 5.93 -17.09 -9.80
CA LEU A 261 5.18 -16.28 -8.84
C LEU A 261 5.48 -16.69 -7.39
N ASP A 262 5.55 -17.99 -7.11
CA ASP A 262 5.88 -18.53 -5.78
C ASP A 262 7.27 -18.06 -5.31
N LYS A 263 8.29 -18.20 -6.18
CA LYS A 263 9.65 -17.74 -5.89
C LYS A 263 9.73 -16.23 -5.70
N LEU A 264 9.02 -15.46 -6.53
CA LEU A 264 9.01 -14.00 -6.45
C LEU A 264 8.41 -13.51 -5.13
N VAL A 265 7.24 -14.03 -4.74
CA VAL A 265 6.57 -13.64 -3.49
C VAL A 265 7.40 -14.04 -2.28
N LYS A 266 8.00 -15.23 -2.27
CA LYS A 266 8.95 -15.67 -1.23
C LYS A 266 10.15 -14.72 -1.10
N THR A 267 10.73 -14.29 -2.22
CA THR A 267 11.83 -13.32 -2.25
C THR A 267 11.41 -11.95 -1.68
N ILE A 268 10.18 -11.51 -1.98
CA ILE A 268 9.63 -10.26 -1.41
C ILE A 268 9.50 -10.38 0.10
N ILE A 269 9.02 -11.51 0.62
CA ILE A 269 8.91 -11.76 2.07
C ILE A 269 10.29 -11.71 2.74
N ASP A 270 11.31 -12.36 2.15
CA ASP A 270 12.69 -12.31 2.66
C ASP A 270 13.24 -10.87 2.68
N THR A 271 12.91 -10.10 1.65
CA THR A 271 13.27 -8.68 1.55
C THR A 271 12.58 -7.85 2.63
N THR A 272 11.28 -8.04 2.86
CA THR A 272 10.53 -7.36 3.91
C THR A 272 11.09 -7.69 5.29
N ALA A 273 11.37 -8.97 5.58
CA ALA A 273 11.97 -9.38 6.85
C ALA A 273 13.29 -8.66 7.12
N SER A 274 14.11 -8.46 6.08
CA SER A 274 15.39 -7.74 6.18
C SER A 274 15.20 -6.23 6.31
N ASN A 275 14.32 -5.64 5.51
CA ASN A 275 14.06 -4.20 5.50
C ASN A 275 13.44 -3.72 6.82
N GLU A 276 12.56 -4.52 7.44
CA GLU A 276 11.93 -4.13 8.70
C GLU A 276 12.91 -4.10 9.88
N LYS A 277 14.01 -4.87 9.82
CA LYS A 277 15.13 -4.73 10.77
C LYS A 277 15.81 -3.36 10.64
N LEU A 278 16.03 -2.90 9.41
CA LEU A 278 16.60 -1.57 9.14
C LEU A 278 15.64 -0.47 9.58
N MET A 279 14.34 -0.63 9.29
CA MET A 279 13.32 0.33 9.71
C MET A 279 13.22 0.44 11.23
N ALA A 280 13.37 -0.66 11.97
CA ALA A 280 13.41 -0.62 13.43
C ALA A 280 14.55 0.27 13.95
N VAL A 281 15.77 0.12 13.41
CA VAL A 281 16.91 0.98 13.75
C VAL A 281 16.62 2.44 13.39
N HIS A 282 16.07 2.69 12.20
CA HIS A 282 15.69 4.04 11.79
C HIS A 282 14.69 4.70 12.77
N TYR A 283 13.66 3.97 13.20
CA TYR A 283 12.67 4.51 14.13
C TYR A 283 13.25 4.76 15.53
N ILE A 284 14.17 3.91 16.01
CA ILE A 284 14.90 4.15 17.26
C ILE A 284 15.71 5.45 17.17
N ASN A 285 16.52 5.61 16.13
CA ASN A 285 17.34 6.81 15.93
C ASN A 285 16.46 8.08 15.78
N LYS A 286 15.31 7.96 15.10
CA LYS A 286 14.35 9.05 14.95
C LYS A 286 13.72 9.44 16.30
N GLN A 287 13.36 8.47 17.13
CA GLN A 287 12.81 8.73 18.46
C GLN A 287 13.86 9.40 19.36
N GLU A 288 15.10 8.91 19.37
CA GLU A 288 16.21 9.54 20.10
C GLU A 288 16.38 11.01 19.69
N GLN A 289 16.38 11.29 18.38
CA GLN A 289 16.50 12.65 17.86
C GLN A 289 15.32 13.55 18.26
N VAL A 290 14.09 13.03 18.26
CA VAL A 290 12.91 13.78 18.70
C VAL A 290 12.96 14.05 20.20
N SER A 291 13.35 13.06 21.01
CA SER A 291 13.52 13.21 22.46
C SER A 291 14.60 14.23 22.81
N HIS A 292 15.72 14.24 22.08
CA HIS A 292 16.74 15.27 22.21
C HIS A 292 16.17 16.66 21.89
N ASN A 293 15.47 16.83 20.76
CA ASN A 293 14.91 18.13 20.39
C ASN A 293 13.73 18.63 21.24
N GLY A 294 13.02 17.73 21.94
CA GLY A 294 11.79 18.05 22.68
C GLY A 294 12.01 18.69 24.05
N GLN A 295 13.24 18.75 24.54
CA GLN A 295 13.61 19.43 25.79
C GLN A 295 13.69 20.95 25.56
N ILE A 296 13.06 21.75 26.44
CA ILE A 296 12.94 23.22 26.27
C ILE A 296 14.32 23.89 26.18
N ASP A 297 15.29 23.43 26.97
CA ASP A 297 16.66 23.93 26.94
C ASP A 297 17.35 23.65 25.59
N ASN A 298 16.95 22.60 24.86
CA ASN A 298 17.57 22.21 23.60
C ASN A 298 17.13 23.03 22.38
N LYS A 299 16.16 23.96 22.48
CA LYS A 299 15.78 24.80 21.33
C LYS A 299 16.82 25.87 21.01
N GLU A 300 17.27 26.59 22.05
CA GLU A 300 18.38 27.54 21.91
C GLU A 300 19.68 26.80 21.59
N ASP A 301 19.95 25.67 22.26
CA ASP A 301 21.15 24.88 22.00
C ASP A 301 21.16 24.25 20.60
N LYS A 302 20.00 23.94 20.02
CA LYS A 302 19.92 23.50 18.61
C LYS A 302 20.26 24.59 17.61
N GLU A 303 19.86 25.84 17.87
CA GLU A 303 20.27 26.97 17.03
C GLU A 303 21.77 27.24 17.14
N LYS A 304 22.34 27.13 18.36
CA LYS A 304 23.79 27.20 18.57
C LYS A 304 24.53 26.09 17.84
N GLU A 305 24.13 24.84 18.03
CA GLU A 305 24.78 23.68 17.40
C GLU A 305 24.70 23.76 15.87
N LYS A 306 23.57 24.23 15.33
CA LYS A 306 23.45 24.50 13.89
C LYS A 306 24.47 25.54 13.42
N LEU A 307 24.59 26.65 14.11
CA LEU A 307 25.56 27.70 13.75
C LEU A 307 27.01 27.22 13.90
N ILE A 308 27.31 26.39 14.90
CA ILE A 308 28.62 25.74 15.06
C ILE A 308 28.91 24.81 13.87
N MET A 309 27.97 23.94 13.49
CA MET A 309 28.11 23.06 12.32
C MET A 309 28.24 23.85 11.01
N ASP A 310 27.46 24.92 10.84
CA ASP A 310 27.54 25.79 9.67
C ASP A 310 28.92 26.47 9.59
N LEU A 311 29.47 26.91 10.75
CA LEU A 311 30.80 27.48 10.83
C LEU A 311 31.87 26.44 10.47
N GLU A 312 31.79 25.23 11.03
CA GLU A 312 32.70 24.13 10.75
C GLU A 312 32.74 23.79 9.26
N ASN A 313 31.58 23.79 8.60
CA ASN A 313 31.44 23.49 7.17
C ASN A 313 31.59 24.72 6.25
N SER A 314 31.90 25.90 6.80
CA SER A 314 32.04 27.12 6.00
C SER A 314 33.16 26.96 4.96
N ASN A 315 32.82 27.22 3.70
CA ASN A 315 33.74 27.04 2.57
C ASN A 315 34.11 28.35 1.86
N SER A 316 33.65 29.50 2.37
CA SER A 316 33.97 30.82 1.83
C SER A 316 34.04 31.88 2.93
N PHE A 317 34.89 32.89 2.74
CA PHE A 317 35.01 34.00 3.70
C PHE A 317 33.68 34.71 3.94
N LYS A 318 32.90 34.96 2.87
CA LYS A 318 31.57 35.59 2.97
C LYS A 318 30.62 34.78 3.87
N GLN A 319 30.61 33.46 3.72
CA GLN A 319 29.80 32.57 4.55
C GLN A 319 30.29 32.60 6.01
N THR A 320 31.61 32.55 6.24
CA THR A 320 32.19 32.62 7.58
C THR A 320 31.79 33.91 8.31
N HIS A 321 31.92 35.08 7.68
CA HIS A 321 31.48 36.35 8.28
C HIS A 321 29.98 36.37 8.58
N SER A 322 29.17 35.84 7.66
CA SER A 322 27.71 35.76 7.87
C SER A 322 27.39 34.92 9.11
N ILE A 323 28.04 33.76 9.28
CA ILE A 323 27.78 32.86 10.41
C ILE A 323 28.32 33.45 11.72
N ILE A 324 29.52 34.04 11.70
CA ILE A 324 30.12 34.74 12.85
C ILE A 324 29.19 35.87 13.34
N SER A 325 28.54 36.60 12.42
CA SER A 325 27.61 37.67 12.80
C SER A 325 26.35 37.16 13.53
N GLU A 326 25.87 35.97 13.20
CA GLU A 326 24.79 35.31 13.93
C GLU A 326 25.27 34.71 15.26
N LEU A 327 26.45 34.06 15.27
CA LEU A 327 27.06 33.51 16.48
C LEU A 327 27.31 34.57 17.56
N LYS A 328 27.66 35.81 17.17
CA LYS A 328 27.84 36.94 18.10
C LYS A 328 26.58 37.34 18.85
N LYS A 329 25.39 37.01 18.33
CA LYS A 329 24.12 37.34 18.99
C LYS A 329 23.88 36.45 20.21
N ILE A 330 24.57 35.30 20.28
CA ILE A 330 24.49 34.34 21.38
C ILE A 330 25.45 34.76 22.49
N LYS A 331 24.91 34.95 23.70
CA LYS A 331 25.66 35.45 24.86
C LYS A 331 26.20 34.34 25.77
N ASN A 332 25.52 33.19 25.81
CA ASN A 332 25.82 32.11 26.74
C ASN A 332 26.41 30.90 26.02
N TRP A 333 27.68 30.64 26.29
CA TRP A 333 28.44 29.50 25.75
C TRP A 333 28.96 28.63 26.89
N THR A 334 28.76 27.33 26.77
CA THR A 334 29.34 26.32 27.66
C THR A 334 30.85 26.17 27.40
N LEU A 335 31.55 25.59 28.37
CA LEU A 335 32.99 25.29 28.23
C LEU A 335 33.28 24.35 27.05
N GLU A 336 32.37 23.44 26.73
CA GLU A 336 32.56 22.46 25.65
C GLU A 336 32.34 23.10 24.27
N GLU A 337 31.29 23.90 24.11
CA GLU A 337 31.05 24.68 22.88
C GLU A 337 32.20 25.65 22.58
N LYS A 338 32.73 26.32 23.62
CA LYS A 338 33.91 27.20 23.49
C LYS A 338 35.13 26.44 22.97
N LYS A 339 35.38 25.21 23.45
CA LYS A 339 36.48 24.36 22.95
C LYS A 339 36.23 23.93 21.51
N GLN A 340 35.01 23.52 21.18
CA GLN A 340 34.64 23.09 19.83
C GLN A 340 34.84 24.22 18.81
N LEU A 341 34.38 25.44 19.11
CA LEU A 341 34.60 26.62 18.28
C LEU A 341 36.09 26.91 18.07
N LYS A 342 36.92 26.81 19.12
CA LYS A 342 38.38 26.97 19.00
C LYS A 342 39.01 25.91 18.10
N ILE A 343 38.61 24.65 18.25
CA ILE A 343 39.07 23.54 17.38
C ILE A 343 38.67 23.78 15.92
N ILE A 344 37.46 24.28 15.67
CA ILE A 344 36.98 24.62 14.34
C ILE A 344 37.84 25.73 13.71
N ALA A 345 38.18 26.76 14.48
CA ALA A 345 39.04 27.86 14.01
C ALA A 345 40.42 27.37 13.54
N GLU A 346 40.98 26.37 14.23
CA GLU A 346 42.28 25.78 13.91
C GLU A 346 42.20 24.82 12.71
N LYS A 347 41.14 24.01 12.62
CA LYS A 347 41.00 22.97 11.59
C LYS A 347 40.47 23.49 10.26
N ASN A 348 39.54 24.43 10.27
CA ASN A 348 38.97 24.96 9.03
C ASN A 348 39.88 26.06 8.46
N LYS A 349 40.51 25.75 7.33
CA LYS A 349 41.44 26.66 6.64
C LYS A 349 40.81 28.02 6.36
N GLN A 350 39.56 28.08 5.91
CA GLN A 350 38.88 29.35 5.58
C GLN A 350 38.82 30.27 6.79
N ILE A 351 38.52 29.72 7.97
CA ILE A 351 38.45 30.48 9.21
C ILE A 351 39.85 30.90 9.65
N SER A 352 40.81 29.97 9.65
CA SER A 352 42.19 30.25 10.07
C SER A 352 42.84 31.40 9.29
N TYR A 353 42.53 31.53 7.99
CA TYR A 353 43.05 32.61 7.13
C TYR A 353 42.51 33.99 7.51
N ILE A 354 41.30 34.08 8.05
CA ILE A 354 40.62 35.35 8.37
C ILE A 354 40.51 35.59 9.88
N MET A 355 41.28 34.87 10.70
CA MET A 355 41.27 35.03 12.16
C MET A 355 41.61 36.44 12.66
N LYS A 356 42.27 37.25 11.82
CA LYS A 356 42.61 38.65 12.12
C LYS A 356 41.55 39.65 11.67
N ASP A 357 40.53 39.20 10.94
CA ASP A 357 39.45 40.06 10.50
C ASP A 357 38.65 40.53 11.71
N GLY A 358 38.27 41.81 11.72
CA GLY A 358 37.83 42.47 12.94
C GLY A 358 36.61 41.82 13.61
N ASP A 359 35.68 41.30 12.82
CA ASP A 359 34.52 40.58 13.34
C ASP A 359 34.87 39.18 13.85
N VAL A 360 35.69 38.43 13.12
CA VAL A 360 36.14 37.07 13.49
C VAL A 360 37.01 37.10 14.75
N ALA A 361 38.03 37.97 14.79
CA ALA A 361 38.89 38.16 15.95
C ALA A 361 38.08 38.53 17.20
N SER A 362 37.15 39.47 17.06
CA SER A 362 36.27 39.92 18.14
C SER A 362 35.39 38.80 18.69
N PHE A 363 34.89 37.89 17.85
CA PHE A 363 34.10 36.75 18.30
C PHE A 363 34.96 35.77 19.11
N TYR A 364 36.12 35.36 18.59
CA TYR A 364 36.96 34.38 19.27
C TYR A 364 37.57 34.90 20.57
N SER A 365 37.92 36.19 20.64
CA SER A 365 38.33 36.81 21.90
C SER A 365 37.21 36.85 22.94
N SER A 366 35.93 36.91 22.54
CA SER A 366 34.81 36.84 23.49
C SER A 366 34.56 35.44 24.06
N LEU A 367 35.18 34.40 23.46
CA LEU A 367 35.07 33.01 23.92
C LEU A 367 36.16 32.63 24.94
N GLU A 368 37.15 33.49 25.17
CA GLU A 368 38.21 33.27 26.17
C GLU A 368 37.70 33.26 27.62
#